data_AF-A0AAN4ZLG2-F1
#
_entry.id   AF-A0AAN4ZLG2-F1
#
_cell.length_a   1.000
_cell.length_b   1.000
_cell.length_c   1.000
_cell.angle_alpha   90.00
_cell.angle_beta   90.00
_cell.angle_gamma   90.00
#
_symmetry.space_group_name_H-M   'P 1'
#
loop_
_entity.id
_entity.type
_entity.pdbx_description
1 polymer ?
#
loop_
_entity_poly.entity_id
_entity_poly.type
_entity_poly.pdbx_seq_one_letter_code
_entity_poly.pdbx_strand_id
1 'polypeptide(L)'
;MSARDTILRFNNVAAANDEKLKKNPFSDTYTLQNFDTNATDYGRPTSGSKTEARGIRASVHVCREMLYLCELIDQNADGEDPNRFIKFGKLFMIYSFYSDKLVGMLIRARKYGLLHFEGEMLYQRQDDNKNITMLYSLADIRERMKASGDPKNCVVMEGPPPVLPPDIRAAKEAEEEAAKQRKMSGAAGFAAISASKGAPPRMDRRSTLPAVPLPAAPPSFCMAFKPKTE
;
A
#
# COMPACT_ATOMS: atom_id res chain seq x y z
N MET A 1 -33.50 -34.68 -11.87
CA MET A 1 -33.72 -33.23 -11.68
C MET A 1 -35.07 -32.89 -12.30
N SER A 2 -35.99 -32.31 -11.54
CA SER A 2 -37.32 -31.95 -12.04
C SER A 2 -37.25 -30.68 -12.90
N ALA A 3 -38.11 -30.55 -13.91
CA ALA A 3 -38.19 -29.34 -14.75
C ALA A 3 -38.47 -28.06 -13.93
N ARG A 4 -39.12 -28.21 -12.76
CA ARG A 4 -39.32 -27.10 -11.83
C ARG A 4 -38.00 -26.65 -11.18
N ASP A 5 -37.12 -27.60 -10.83
CA ASP A 5 -35.82 -27.29 -10.22
C ASP A 5 -34.90 -26.53 -11.19
N THR A 6 -34.95 -26.87 -12.48
CA THR A 6 -34.16 -26.18 -13.51
C THR A 6 -34.67 -24.76 -13.73
N ILE A 7 -35.98 -24.55 -13.84
CA ILE A 7 -36.58 -23.22 -13.97
C ILE A 7 -36.22 -22.34 -12.77
N LEU A 8 -36.29 -22.88 -11.54
CA LEU A 8 -35.90 -22.15 -10.33
C LEU A 8 -34.42 -21.73 -10.37
N ARG A 9 -33.53 -22.62 -10.81
CA ARG A 9 -32.11 -22.27 -10.97
C ARG A 9 -31.89 -21.17 -12.00
N PHE A 10 -32.57 -21.22 -13.14
CA PHE A 10 -32.48 -20.17 -14.17
C PHE A 10 -32.96 -18.82 -13.65
N ASN A 11 -34.08 -18.79 -12.94
CA ASN A 11 -34.60 -17.55 -12.34
C ASN A 11 -33.63 -16.97 -11.30
N ASN A 12 -33.01 -17.82 -10.47
CA ASN A 12 -32.01 -17.39 -9.51
C ASN A 12 -30.75 -16.81 -10.18
N VAL A 13 -30.30 -17.43 -11.28
CA VAL A 13 -29.15 -16.93 -12.06
C VAL A 13 -29.48 -15.60 -12.74
N ALA A 14 -30.69 -15.47 -13.30
CA ALA A 14 -31.16 -14.23 -13.90
C ALA A 14 -31.18 -13.09 -12.86
N ALA A 15 -31.81 -13.31 -11.70
CA ALA A 15 -31.86 -12.33 -10.62
C ALA A 15 -30.44 -11.92 -10.14
N ALA A 16 -29.54 -12.88 -9.93
CA ALA A 16 -28.17 -12.60 -9.52
C ALA A 16 -27.36 -11.87 -10.61
N ASN A 17 -27.69 -12.06 -11.89
CA ASN A 17 -27.06 -11.33 -12.98
C ASN A 17 -27.58 -9.90 -13.05
N ASP A 18 -28.89 -9.70 -12.92
CA ASP A 18 -29.51 -8.38 -12.91
C ASP A 18 -28.95 -7.50 -11.78
N GLU A 19 -28.75 -8.06 -10.59
CA GLU A 19 -28.09 -7.35 -9.48
C GLU A 19 -26.65 -6.93 -9.80
N LYS A 20 -25.89 -7.76 -10.53
CA LYS A 20 -24.51 -7.43 -10.95
C LYS A 20 -24.50 -6.36 -12.03
N LEU A 21 -25.42 -6.44 -12.99
CA LEU A 21 -25.56 -5.47 -14.08
C LEU A 21 -25.95 -4.09 -13.54
N LYS A 22 -26.87 -4.02 -12.58
CA LYS A 22 -27.23 -2.77 -11.88
C LYS A 22 -26.05 -2.08 -11.20
N LYS A 23 -25.04 -2.85 -10.78
CA LYS A 23 -23.82 -2.35 -10.12
C LYS A 23 -22.68 -2.05 -11.10
N ASN A 24 -22.74 -2.57 -12.33
CA ASN A 24 -21.68 -2.44 -13.31
C ASN A 24 -21.84 -1.13 -14.11
N PRO A 25 -20.89 -0.18 -14.07
CA PRO A 25 -20.99 1.09 -14.80
C PRO A 25 -21.02 0.95 -16.32
N PHE A 26 -20.68 -0.22 -16.86
CA PHE A 26 -20.71 -0.51 -18.30
C PHE A 26 -22.00 -1.21 -18.75
N SER A 27 -23.02 -1.32 -17.91
CA SER A 27 -24.32 -1.91 -18.26
C SER A 27 -25.39 -0.84 -18.48
N ASP A 28 -26.32 -1.11 -19.40
CA ASP A 28 -27.45 -0.22 -19.69
C ASP A 28 -28.41 -0.04 -18.51
N THR A 29 -28.42 -1.00 -17.56
CA THR A 29 -29.27 -0.99 -16.36
C THR A 29 -28.57 -0.44 -15.12
N TYR A 30 -27.41 0.19 -15.31
CA TYR A 30 -26.60 0.70 -14.22
C TYR A 30 -27.32 1.77 -13.39
N THR A 31 -27.19 1.67 -12.08
CA THR A 31 -27.67 2.67 -11.12
C THR A 31 -26.52 3.14 -10.25
N LEU A 32 -26.45 4.45 -9.98
CA LEU A 32 -25.44 5.00 -9.09
C LEU A 32 -25.63 4.44 -7.68
N GLN A 33 -24.61 3.77 -7.16
CA GLN A 33 -24.62 3.24 -5.80
C GLN A 33 -24.23 4.35 -4.81
N ASN A 34 -25.10 4.59 -3.83
CA ASN A 34 -24.77 5.44 -2.69
C ASN A 34 -24.10 4.58 -1.62
N PHE A 35 -22.85 4.90 -1.28
CA PHE A 35 -22.12 4.25 -0.22
C PHE A 35 -22.05 5.14 1.02
N ASP A 36 -22.29 4.57 2.19
CA ASP A 36 -22.05 5.26 3.46
C ASP A 36 -20.56 5.14 3.81
N THR A 37 -19.90 6.29 3.99
CA THR A 37 -18.48 6.37 4.34
C THR A 37 -18.22 5.96 5.80
N ASN A 38 -19.24 6.04 6.67
CA ASN A 38 -19.11 5.70 8.08
C ASN A 38 -19.34 4.21 8.37
N ALA A 39 -19.80 3.43 7.38
CA ALA A 39 -20.04 2.01 7.54
C ALA A 39 -18.72 1.26 7.79
N THR A 40 -18.75 0.27 8.68
CA THR A 40 -17.59 -0.58 9.04
C THR A 40 -17.02 -1.33 7.84
N ASP A 41 -17.89 -1.66 6.89
CA ASP A 41 -17.58 -2.44 5.69
C ASP A 41 -17.29 -1.56 4.47
N TYR A 42 -17.28 -0.24 4.65
CA TYR A 42 -16.91 0.68 3.58
C TYR A 42 -15.47 0.44 3.11
N GLY A 43 -15.29 0.34 1.79
CA GLY A 43 -13.99 0.04 1.18
C GLY A 43 -13.47 -1.37 1.43
N ARG A 44 -14.31 -2.29 1.97
CA ARG A 44 -13.94 -3.70 2.15
C ARG A 44 -14.53 -4.56 1.03
N PRO A 45 -13.83 -5.64 0.63
CA PRO A 45 -14.44 -6.65 -0.23
C PRO A 45 -15.64 -7.29 0.46
N THR A 46 -16.62 -7.75 -0.32
CA THR A 46 -17.75 -8.53 0.20
C THR A 46 -17.25 -9.77 0.95
N SER A 47 -17.79 -10.02 2.13
CA SER A 47 -17.46 -11.19 2.95
C SER A 47 -17.73 -12.49 2.19
N GLY A 48 -16.83 -13.46 2.29
CA GLY A 48 -16.82 -14.71 1.54
C GLY A 48 -16.42 -14.59 0.06
N SER A 49 -16.07 -13.40 -0.42
CA SER A 49 -15.68 -13.22 -1.83
C SER A 49 -14.28 -13.74 -2.13
N LYS A 50 -14.03 -14.10 -3.40
CA LYS A 50 -12.67 -14.44 -3.87
C LYS A 50 -11.67 -13.30 -3.64
N THR A 51 -12.13 -12.04 -3.65
CA THR A 51 -11.29 -10.87 -3.42
C THR A 51 -10.85 -10.78 -1.97
N GLU A 52 -11.75 -11.03 -1.03
CA GLU A 52 -11.40 -11.13 0.39
C GLU A 52 -10.39 -12.26 0.63
N ALA A 53 -10.67 -13.47 0.11
CA ALA A 53 -9.76 -14.60 0.26
C ALA A 53 -8.35 -14.31 -0.30
N ARG A 54 -8.23 -13.57 -1.41
CA ARG A 54 -6.93 -13.10 -1.93
C ARG A 54 -6.27 -12.09 -0.98
N GLY A 55 -7.04 -11.16 -0.42
CA GLY A 55 -6.56 -10.20 0.57
C GLY A 55 -5.98 -10.88 1.81
N ILE A 56 -6.68 -11.89 2.34
CA ILE A 56 -6.24 -12.67 3.50
C ILE A 56 -4.97 -13.47 3.17
N ARG A 57 -4.91 -14.12 2.00
CA ARG A 57 -3.69 -14.83 1.58
C ARG A 57 -2.49 -13.89 1.44
N ALA A 58 -2.71 -12.70 0.88
CA ALA A 58 -1.67 -11.68 0.76
C ALA A 58 -1.22 -11.17 2.14
N SER A 59 -2.15 -10.99 3.09
CA SER A 59 -1.82 -10.56 4.45
C SER A 59 -0.96 -11.61 5.16
N VAL A 60 -1.31 -12.90 5.07
CA VAL A 60 -0.52 -14.01 5.62
C VAL A 60 0.87 -14.07 4.97
N HIS A 61 0.97 -13.92 3.66
CA HIS A 61 2.27 -13.91 2.97
C HIS A 61 3.17 -12.78 3.48
N VAL A 62 2.61 -11.58 3.60
CA VAL A 62 3.31 -10.41 4.15
C VAL A 62 3.75 -10.61 5.60
N CYS A 63 2.95 -11.30 6.43
CA CYS A 63 3.36 -11.65 7.79
C CYS A 63 4.59 -12.55 7.81
N ARG A 64 4.66 -13.55 6.92
CA ARG A 64 5.83 -14.43 6.80
C ARG A 64 7.08 -13.68 6.36
N GLU A 65 6.94 -12.76 5.41
CA GLU A 65 8.06 -11.93 4.95
C GLU A 65 8.60 -11.03 6.08
N MET A 66 7.74 -10.51 6.96
CA MET A 66 8.19 -9.74 8.14
C MET A 66 8.93 -10.60 9.16
N LEU A 67 8.47 -11.84 9.39
CA LEU A 67 9.19 -12.79 10.24
C LEU A 67 10.56 -13.13 9.67
N TYR A 68 10.63 -13.42 8.37
CA TYR A 68 11.87 -13.70 7.67
C TYR A 68 12.85 -12.53 7.74
N LEU A 69 12.36 -11.29 7.59
CA LEU A 69 13.17 -10.09 7.77
C LEU A 69 13.76 -10.01 9.18
N CYS A 70 12.97 -10.28 10.22
CA CYS A 70 13.47 -10.26 11.60
C CYS A 70 14.51 -11.36 11.85
N GLU A 71 14.32 -12.56 11.29
CA GLU A 71 15.29 -13.66 11.36
C GLU A 71 16.61 -13.31 10.66
N LEU A 72 16.53 -12.68 9.49
CA LEU A 72 17.71 -12.27 8.74
C LEU A 72 18.51 -11.19 9.50
N ILE A 73 17.80 -10.24 10.13
CA ILE A 73 18.43 -9.23 10.98
C ILE A 73 19.08 -9.91 12.18
N ASP A 74 18.37 -10.78 12.90
CA ASP A 74 18.89 -11.48 14.08
C ASP A 74 20.22 -12.23 13.82
N GLN A 75 20.33 -12.87 12.65
CA GLN A 75 21.54 -13.61 12.22
C GLN A 75 22.73 -12.71 11.87
N ASN A 76 22.49 -11.47 11.44
CA ASN A 76 23.51 -10.58 10.88
C ASN A 76 23.72 -9.29 11.68
N ALA A 77 22.91 -9.08 12.71
CA ALA A 77 22.92 -7.91 13.56
C ALA A 77 24.09 -7.94 14.54
N ASP A 78 24.52 -6.75 14.90
CA ASP A 78 25.49 -6.51 15.95
C ASP A 78 24.72 -6.02 17.20
N GLY A 79 25.11 -6.47 18.39
CA GLY A 79 24.47 -6.10 19.67
C GLY A 79 23.96 -7.29 20.49
N GLU A 80 23.40 -6.98 21.65
CA GLU A 80 22.88 -7.95 22.61
C GLU A 80 21.34 -7.95 22.63
N ASP A 81 20.74 -9.10 22.92
CA ASP A 81 19.30 -9.23 23.08
C ASP A 81 18.82 -8.36 24.25
N PRO A 82 17.70 -7.60 24.13
CA PRO A 82 16.66 -7.66 23.10
C PRO A 82 16.77 -6.61 21.96
N ASN A 83 17.79 -5.74 21.98
CA ASN A 83 17.88 -4.57 21.10
C ASN A 83 19.02 -4.70 20.09
N ARG A 84 18.90 -5.69 19.21
CA ARG A 84 19.85 -5.92 18.11
C ARG A 84 19.72 -4.83 17.05
N PHE A 85 20.84 -4.41 16.47
CA PHE A 85 20.84 -3.43 15.39
C PHE A 85 21.70 -3.87 14.21
N ILE A 86 21.33 -3.43 13.02
CA ILE A 86 22.10 -3.67 11.80
C ILE A 86 22.15 -2.39 10.96
N LYS A 87 23.29 -2.16 10.29
CA LYS A 87 23.41 -1.06 9.31
C LYS A 87 22.61 -1.36 8.05
N PHE A 88 21.90 -0.37 7.53
CA PHE A 88 21.05 -0.52 6.33
C PHE A 88 21.84 -1.05 5.13
N GLY A 89 23.05 -0.54 4.86
CA GLY A 89 23.84 -0.98 3.71
C GLY A 89 24.17 -2.48 3.76
N LYS A 90 24.55 -2.99 4.94
CA LYS A 90 24.82 -4.43 5.15
C LYS A 90 23.56 -5.25 4.93
N LEU A 91 22.44 -4.84 5.54
CA LEU A 91 21.15 -5.53 5.40
C LEU A 91 20.67 -5.53 3.94
N PHE A 92 20.79 -4.41 3.24
CA PHE A 92 20.39 -4.27 1.84
C PHE A 92 21.17 -5.19 0.93
N MET A 93 22.49 -5.27 1.08
CA MET A 93 23.34 -6.17 0.29
C MET A 93 22.92 -7.64 0.47
N ILE A 94 22.72 -8.09 1.71
CA ILE A 94 22.32 -9.47 2.01
C ILE A 94 20.91 -9.75 1.48
N TYR A 95 19.95 -8.85 1.73
CA TYR A 95 18.56 -9.04 1.35
C TYR A 95 18.36 -9.00 -0.18
N SER A 96 19.15 -8.19 -0.89
CA SER A 96 19.09 -8.04 -2.36
C SER A 96 19.32 -9.36 -3.13
N PHE A 97 20.02 -10.32 -2.53
CA PHE A 97 20.19 -11.64 -3.11
C PHE A 97 18.87 -12.42 -3.15
N TYR A 98 17.98 -12.18 -2.18
CA TYR A 98 16.71 -12.90 -2.04
C TYR A 98 15.51 -12.11 -2.60
N SER A 99 15.45 -10.80 -2.36
CA SER A 99 14.35 -9.95 -2.85
C SER A 99 14.72 -8.47 -2.92
N ASP A 100 14.07 -7.77 -3.83
CA ASP A 100 14.07 -6.31 -4.03
C ASP A 100 13.14 -5.52 -3.09
N LYS A 101 12.41 -6.19 -2.19
CA LYS A 101 11.31 -5.59 -1.40
C LYS A 101 11.71 -5.04 -0.02
N LEU A 102 12.99 -4.95 0.30
CA LEU A 102 13.48 -4.66 1.66
C LEU A 102 12.83 -3.41 2.28
N VAL A 103 12.90 -2.27 1.58
CA VAL A 103 12.41 -0.98 2.11
C VAL A 103 10.91 -1.03 2.40
N GLY A 104 10.13 -1.65 1.51
CA GLY A 104 8.69 -1.85 1.72
C GLY A 104 8.39 -2.73 2.94
N MET A 105 9.20 -3.77 3.15
CA MET A 105 9.07 -4.66 4.30
C MET A 105 9.46 -3.97 5.62
N LEU A 106 10.50 -3.15 5.61
CA LEU A 106 10.91 -2.34 6.77
C LEU A 106 9.83 -1.35 7.20
N ILE A 107 9.23 -0.62 6.25
CA ILE A 107 8.14 0.32 6.55
C ILE A 107 6.94 -0.42 7.15
N ARG A 108 6.64 -1.62 6.62
CA ARG A 108 5.54 -2.41 7.15
C ARG A 108 5.82 -2.96 8.55
N ALA A 109 7.03 -3.46 8.81
CA ALA A 109 7.45 -3.91 10.13
C ALA A 109 7.43 -2.75 11.15
N ARG A 110 7.81 -1.54 10.71
CA ARG A 110 7.72 -0.31 11.52
C ARG A 110 6.27 0.07 11.85
N LYS A 111 5.32 -0.10 10.92
CA LYS A 111 3.88 0.14 11.19
C LYS A 111 3.36 -0.70 12.36
N TYR A 112 3.86 -1.92 12.53
CA TYR A 112 3.51 -2.81 13.65
C TYR A 112 4.43 -2.67 14.86
N GLY A 113 5.40 -1.74 14.83
CA GLY A 113 6.32 -1.48 15.94
C GLY A 113 7.33 -2.60 16.19
N LEU A 114 7.66 -3.42 15.19
CA LEU A 114 8.68 -4.47 15.30
C LEU A 114 10.11 -3.91 15.17
N LEU A 115 10.27 -2.93 14.28
CA LEU A 115 11.54 -2.31 13.93
C LEU A 115 11.44 -0.79 14.07
N HIS A 116 12.57 -0.17 14.36
CA HIS A 116 12.73 1.28 14.32
C HIS A 116 13.97 1.66 13.50
N PHE A 117 13.84 2.71 12.71
CA PHE A 117 14.93 3.31 11.93
C PHE A 117 14.65 4.81 11.73
N GLU A 118 15.70 5.57 11.54
CA GLU A 118 15.63 7.03 11.38
C GLU A 118 15.23 7.43 9.94
N GLY A 119 14.32 8.40 9.82
CA GLY A 119 13.82 8.93 8.54
C GLY A 119 12.59 8.19 8.01
N GLU A 120 11.95 8.72 6.95
CA GLU A 120 10.74 8.11 6.36
C GLU A 120 11.05 7.02 5.33
N MET A 121 12.13 7.20 4.58
CA MET A 121 12.62 6.31 3.52
C MET A 121 14.12 6.13 3.66
N LEU A 122 14.62 5.01 3.14
CA LEU A 122 16.04 4.67 3.10
C LEU A 122 16.47 4.50 1.63
N TYR A 123 17.52 5.21 1.23
CA TYR A 123 18.08 5.18 -0.12
C TYR A 123 19.46 4.54 -0.14
N GLN A 124 19.70 3.69 -1.14
CA GLN A 124 20.98 3.05 -1.36
C GLN A 124 22.10 4.10 -1.54
N ARG A 125 23.30 3.84 -1.01
CA ARG A 125 24.49 4.71 -1.08
C ARG A 125 24.42 6.02 -0.29
N GLN A 126 23.21 6.44 0.11
CA GLN A 126 22.99 7.63 0.92
C GLN A 126 22.80 7.26 2.39
N ASP A 127 21.96 6.26 2.65
CA ASP A 127 21.51 5.88 3.99
C ASP A 127 22.19 4.61 4.53
N ASP A 128 23.28 4.15 3.90
CA ASP A 128 23.93 2.87 4.21
C ASP A 128 24.38 2.76 5.68
N ASN A 129 24.67 3.89 6.33
CA ASN A 129 25.12 3.98 7.71
C ASN A 129 23.99 4.08 8.74
N LYS A 130 22.71 4.14 8.32
CA LYS A 130 21.58 4.22 9.25
C LYS A 130 21.36 2.88 9.95
N ASN A 131 21.11 2.94 11.25
CA ASN A 131 20.87 1.76 12.07
C ASN A 131 19.38 1.38 12.04
N ILE A 132 19.12 0.11 11.73
CA ILE A 132 17.82 -0.52 11.85
C ILE A 132 17.86 -1.33 13.14
N THR A 133 17.03 -0.95 14.11
CA THR A 133 17.00 -1.58 15.43
C THR A 133 15.76 -2.42 15.60
N MET A 134 15.93 -3.65 16.07
CA MET A 134 14.85 -4.54 16.49
C MET A 134 14.37 -4.14 17.88
N LEU A 135 13.05 -4.07 18.05
CA LEU A 135 12.45 -3.69 19.33
C LEU A 135 12.04 -4.88 20.20
N TYR A 136 12.01 -6.08 19.62
CA TYR A 136 11.64 -7.32 20.28
C TYR A 136 12.67 -8.39 19.96
N SER A 137 12.84 -9.34 20.90
CA SER A 137 13.63 -10.54 20.66
C SER A 137 12.97 -11.42 19.59
N LEU A 138 13.76 -12.22 18.87
CA LEU A 138 13.21 -13.12 17.86
C LEU A 138 12.19 -14.12 18.45
N ALA A 139 12.42 -14.58 19.68
CA ALA A 139 11.51 -15.47 20.40
C ALA A 139 10.15 -14.79 20.67
N ASP A 140 10.17 -13.55 21.17
CA ASP A 140 8.97 -12.76 21.38
C ASP A 140 8.20 -12.53 20.08
N ILE A 141 8.90 -12.20 18.99
CA ILE A 141 8.26 -11.94 17.69
C ILE A 141 7.51 -13.18 17.20
N ARG A 142 8.11 -14.37 17.31
CA ARG A 142 7.49 -15.63 16.87
C ARG A 142 6.23 -15.98 17.68
N GLU A 143 6.21 -15.67 18.97
CA GLU A 143 5.06 -15.97 19.83
C GLU A 143 3.92 -14.94 19.65
N ARG A 144 4.27 -13.67 19.55
CA ARG A 144 3.32 -12.56 19.57
C ARG A 144 2.70 -12.25 18.22
N MET A 145 3.40 -12.58 17.13
CA MET A 145 2.99 -12.21 15.78
C MET A 145 1.99 -13.23 15.22
N LYS A 146 0.72 -12.85 15.16
CA LYS A 146 -0.34 -13.66 14.54
C LYS A 146 -0.94 -12.95 13.33
N ALA A 147 -1.30 -13.72 12.31
CA ALA A 147 -2.03 -13.19 11.17
C ALA A 147 -3.49 -12.94 11.59
N SER A 148 -3.95 -11.69 11.51
CA SER A 148 -5.27 -11.27 12.00
C SER A 148 -6.44 -11.87 11.21
N GLY A 149 -6.18 -12.38 10.00
CA GLY A 149 -7.24 -12.75 9.05
C GLY A 149 -7.96 -11.56 8.40
N ASP A 150 -7.63 -10.33 8.77
CA ASP A 150 -8.20 -9.12 8.18
C ASP A 150 -7.34 -8.59 7.02
N PRO A 151 -7.97 -8.07 5.94
CA PRO A 151 -7.23 -7.50 4.81
C PRO A 151 -6.58 -6.14 5.13
N LYS A 152 -7.12 -5.40 6.11
CA LYS A 152 -6.64 -4.05 6.48
C LYS A 152 -5.50 -4.10 7.50
N ASN A 153 -5.64 -4.95 8.52
CA ASN A 153 -4.67 -5.16 9.58
C ASN A 153 -4.12 -6.58 9.46
N CYS A 154 -2.98 -6.73 8.79
CA CYS A 154 -2.42 -8.06 8.49
C CYS A 154 -1.93 -8.78 9.76
N VAL A 155 -1.45 -8.03 10.74
CA VAL A 155 -0.80 -8.55 11.96
C VAL A 155 -1.52 -8.03 13.19
N VAL A 156 -1.72 -8.90 14.17
CA VAL A 156 -2.01 -8.53 15.56
C VAL A 156 -0.76 -8.85 16.37
N MET A 157 -0.32 -7.89 17.18
CA MET A 157 0.72 -8.07 18.18
C MET A 157 0.04 -8.16 19.54
N GLU A 158 0.05 -9.34 20.15
CA GLU A 158 -0.47 -9.54 21.50
C GLU A 158 0.70 -9.47 22.50
N GLY A 159 0.62 -8.61 23.52
CA GLY A 159 1.54 -8.65 24.67
C GLY A 159 2.05 -7.30 25.19
N PRO A 160 2.82 -7.29 26.30
CA PRO A 160 3.34 -6.07 26.92
C PRO A 160 4.29 -5.30 25.99
N PRO A 161 4.27 -3.95 26.02
CA PRO A 161 5.13 -3.12 25.18
C PRO A 161 6.61 -3.40 25.44
N PRO A 162 7.47 -3.23 24.41
CA PRO A 162 8.88 -3.60 24.51
C PRO A 162 9.63 -2.62 25.42
N VAL A 163 10.67 -3.13 26.10
CA VAL A 163 11.59 -2.31 26.88
C VAL A 163 12.54 -1.60 25.92
N LEU A 164 12.10 -0.43 25.44
CA LEU A 164 12.89 0.40 24.53
C LEU A 164 14.14 0.95 25.22
N PRO A 165 15.31 1.02 24.56
CA PRO A 165 16.44 1.84 25.00
C PRO A 165 16.03 3.31 25.17
N PRO A 166 16.66 4.07 26.09
CA PRO A 166 16.34 5.48 26.33
C PRO A 166 16.46 6.33 25.05
N ASP A 167 17.44 6.06 24.20
CA ASP A 167 17.66 6.82 22.95
C ASP A 167 16.51 6.61 21.95
N ILE A 168 15.96 5.39 21.88
CA ILE A 168 14.84 5.07 20.99
C ILE A 168 13.51 5.59 21.56
N ARG A 169 13.36 5.63 22.89
CA ARG A 169 12.20 6.28 23.53
C ARG A 169 12.16 7.75 23.18
N ALA A 170 13.28 8.46 23.36
CA ALA A 170 13.39 9.86 23.00
C ALA A 170 13.16 10.10 21.50
N ALA A 171 13.71 9.24 20.63
CA ALA A 171 13.48 9.33 19.18
C ALA A 171 12.00 9.09 18.80
N LYS A 172 11.33 8.12 19.42
CA LYS A 172 9.90 7.87 19.21
C LYS A 172 9.02 9.00 19.73
N GLU A 173 9.32 9.53 20.91
CA GLU A 173 8.61 10.68 21.50
C GLU A 173 8.77 11.92 20.60
N ALA A 174 9.98 12.21 20.14
CA ALA A 174 10.26 13.30 19.20
C ALA A 174 9.55 13.10 17.85
N GLU A 175 9.52 11.88 17.32
CA GLU A 175 8.80 11.56 16.08
C GLU A 175 7.29 11.70 16.26
N GLU A 176 6.74 11.27 17.40
CA GLU A 176 5.32 11.38 17.72
C GLU A 176 4.90 12.83 17.93
N GLU A 177 5.74 13.65 18.56
CA GLU A 177 5.58 15.09 18.67
C GLU A 177 5.64 15.78 17.30
N ALA A 178 6.62 15.43 16.45
CA ALA A 178 6.71 15.93 15.09
C ALA A 178 5.48 15.53 14.25
N ALA A 179 4.96 14.31 14.44
CA ALA A 179 3.74 13.84 13.79
C ALA A 179 2.49 14.59 14.29
N LYS A 180 2.40 14.87 15.59
CA LYS A 180 1.34 15.72 16.18
C LYS A 180 1.42 17.14 15.61
N GLN A 181 2.61 17.72 15.51
CA GLN A 181 2.83 19.04 14.91
C GLN A 181 2.44 19.07 13.43
N ARG A 182 2.81 18.05 12.64
CA ARG A 182 2.40 17.90 11.22
C ARG A 182 0.90 17.75 11.06
N LYS A 183 0.22 17.03 11.96
CA LYS A 183 -1.25 16.94 11.94
C LYS A 183 -1.91 18.27 12.27
N MET A 184 -1.38 19.03 13.23
CA MET A 184 -1.89 20.35 13.56
C MET A 184 -1.69 21.35 12.41
N SER A 185 -0.52 21.35 11.76
CA SER A 185 -0.24 22.25 10.63
C SER A 185 -0.95 21.83 9.34
N GLY A 186 -1.09 20.52 9.08
CA GLY A 186 -1.86 19.98 7.96
C GLY A 186 -3.37 20.24 8.09
N ALA A 187 -3.92 20.14 9.29
CA ALA A 187 -5.30 20.53 9.58
C ALA A 187 -5.51 22.04 9.42
N ALA A 188 -4.55 22.88 9.86
CA ALA A 188 -4.58 24.31 9.64
C ALA A 188 -4.47 24.70 8.15
N GLY A 189 -3.64 24.00 7.37
CA GLY A 189 -3.51 24.18 5.92
C GLY A 189 -4.78 23.79 5.16
N PHE A 190 -5.42 22.67 5.52
CA PHE A 190 -6.70 22.25 4.93
C PHE A 190 -7.84 23.22 5.32
N ALA A 191 -7.86 23.69 6.57
CA ALA A 191 -8.79 24.72 7.03
C ALA A 191 -8.61 26.05 6.28
N ALA A 192 -7.37 26.51 6.06
CA ALA A 192 -7.07 27.72 5.29
C ALA A 192 -7.49 27.62 3.81
N ILE A 193 -7.30 26.45 3.18
CA ILE A 193 -7.77 26.18 1.81
C ILE A 193 -9.31 26.12 1.74
N SER A 194 -9.96 25.62 2.79
CA SER A 194 -11.42 25.61 2.86
C SER A 194 -12.02 27.00 3.11
N ALA A 195 -11.31 27.87 3.80
CA ALA A 195 -11.71 29.26 4.06
C ALA A 195 -11.54 30.18 2.84
N SER A 196 -10.68 29.82 1.88
CA SER A 196 -10.48 30.59 0.63
C SER A 196 -11.43 30.22 -0.52
N LYS A 197 -12.49 29.43 -0.26
CA LYS A 197 -13.54 29.11 -1.23
C LYS A 197 -14.48 30.30 -1.50
N GLY A 198 -13.95 31.30 -2.21
CA GLY A 198 -14.71 32.10 -3.18
C GLY A 198 -14.22 31.70 -4.57
N ALA A 199 -15.01 30.95 -5.33
CA ALA A 199 -14.65 30.58 -6.70
C ALA A 199 -14.60 31.86 -7.57
N PRO A 200 -13.48 32.20 -8.23
CA PRO A 200 -13.49 33.30 -9.18
C PRO A 200 -14.34 32.92 -10.40
N PRO A 201 -15.08 33.86 -11.01
CA PRO A 201 -15.93 33.57 -12.17
C PRO A 201 -15.07 33.07 -13.33
N ARG A 202 -15.54 31.99 -13.96
CA ARG A 202 -14.91 31.35 -15.12
C ARG A 202 -14.94 32.30 -16.32
N MET A 203 -13.85 32.99 -16.60
CA MET A 203 -13.70 33.76 -17.84
C MET A 203 -13.58 32.79 -19.03
N ASP A 204 -14.46 32.96 -20.01
CA ASP A 204 -14.40 32.28 -21.30
C ASP A 204 -13.11 32.65 -22.03
N ARG A 205 -12.19 31.70 -22.10
CA ARG A 205 -10.92 31.84 -22.81
C ARG A 205 -11.13 31.62 -24.30
N ARG A 206 -11.73 32.60 -24.98
CA ARG A 206 -11.72 32.65 -26.46
C ARG A 206 -10.33 33.11 -26.89
N SER A 207 -9.52 32.19 -27.37
CA SER A 207 -8.16 32.44 -27.85
C SER A 207 -8.17 33.24 -29.16
N THR A 208 -7.79 34.50 -29.12
CA THR A 208 -7.29 35.22 -30.30
C THR A 208 -5.81 34.86 -30.47
N LEU A 209 -5.53 33.82 -31.27
CA LEU A 209 -4.18 33.55 -31.77
C LEU A 209 -4.17 33.85 -33.28
N PRO A 210 -3.20 34.62 -33.80
CA PRO A 210 -3.05 34.79 -35.24
C PRO A 210 -2.63 33.47 -35.88
N ALA A 211 -3.21 33.17 -37.05
CA ALA A 211 -2.98 31.93 -37.78
C ALA A 211 -1.51 31.79 -38.22
N VAL A 212 -0.85 30.73 -37.79
CA VAL A 212 0.47 30.30 -38.29
C VAL A 212 0.23 29.40 -39.51
N PRO A 213 0.89 29.61 -40.67
CA PRO A 213 0.73 28.73 -41.82
C PRO A 213 1.36 27.35 -41.54
N LEU A 214 0.62 26.28 -41.84
CA LEU A 214 1.13 24.91 -41.75
C LEU A 214 2.28 24.69 -42.75
N PRO A 215 3.39 24.05 -42.35
CA PRO A 215 4.39 23.54 -43.30
C PRO A 215 3.86 22.30 -44.04
N ALA A 216 4.25 22.19 -45.31
CA ALA A 216 3.83 21.11 -46.22
C ALA A 216 4.29 19.72 -45.75
N ALA A 217 3.46 18.71 -45.99
CA ALA A 217 3.70 17.32 -45.64
C ALA A 217 4.89 16.73 -46.42
N PRO A 218 5.77 15.91 -45.79
CA PRO A 218 6.84 15.21 -46.49
C PRO A 218 6.29 14.07 -47.36
N PRO A 219 6.94 13.74 -48.49
CA PRO A 219 6.49 12.68 -49.39
C PRO A 219 6.62 11.29 -48.75
N SER A 220 5.57 10.48 -48.94
CA SER A 220 5.44 9.10 -48.48
C SER A 220 6.58 8.22 -49.00
N PHE A 221 7.45 7.77 -48.08
CA PHE A 221 8.46 6.75 -48.39
C PHE A 221 7.80 5.36 -48.30
N CYS A 222 7.35 4.86 -49.45
CA CYS A 222 6.81 3.51 -49.58
C CYS A 222 7.97 2.51 -49.50
N MET A 223 8.15 1.84 -48.36
CA MET A 223 9.14 0.76 -48.23
C MET A 223 8.64 -0.49 -48.94
N ALA A 224 9.22 -0.78 -50.11
CA ALA A 224 9.09 -2.07 -50.77
C ALA A 224 9.94 -3.11 -50.01
N PHE A 225 9.27 -4.08 -49.38
CA PHE A 225 9.89 -5.29 -48.86
C PHE A 225 10.42 -6.14 -50.04
N LYS A 226 11.74 -6.28 -50.16
CA LYS A 226 12.37 -7.33 -50.98
C LYS A 226 12.61 -8.58 -50.13
N PRO A 227 12.25 -9.79 -50.59
CA PRO A 227 12.57 -11.03 -49.89
C PRO A 227 14.07 -11.36 -50.02
N LYS A 228 14.66 -11.88 -48.94
CA LYS A 228 16.04 -12.40 -48.91
C LYS A 228 16.09 -13.75 -49.65
N THR A 229 17.00 -13.85 -50.62
CA THR A 229 17.48 -15.12 -51.19
C THR A 229 18.92 -15.33 -50.74
N GLU A 230 19.15 -16.51 -50.15
CA GLU A 230 20.38 -17.24 -49.81
C GLU A 230 21.45 -16.55 -48.94
#